data_AF-A0A9P6S366-F1
#
_entry.id   AF-A0A9P6S366-F1
#
_cell.length_a   1.000
_cell.length_b   1.000
_cell.length_c   1.000
_cell.angle_alpha   90.00
_cell.angle_beta   90.00
_cell.angle_gamma   90.00
#
_symmetry.space_group_name_H-M   'P 1'
#
loop_
_entity.id
_entity.type
_entity.pdbx_description
1 polymer ?
#
loop_
_entity_poly.entity_id
_entity_poly.type
_entity_poly.pdbx_seq_one_letter_code
_entity_poly.pdbx_strand_id
1 'polypeptide(L)'
;MNLTSRALLDATKRGLQGLYLADGRMFASSDIQSILHLGKDLRSFKSFISPTVMATDVVLAQWICEWMTVFSIHIGGTPRPDSERNYNLDETGEQGQVYYDPLFQTNCLELSRASGLESLEGLTNIQFLDVSFIFMAHRIGEDKLRWMDRRFHTLTLFSVTQVGQ
;
A
#
# COMPACT_ATOMS: atom_id res chain seq x y z
N MET A 1 21.00 2.41 0.02
CA MET A 1 20.52 1.08 -0.39
C MET A 1 21.35 0.02 0.33
N ASN A 2 20.72 -0.85 1.10
CA ASN A 2 21.39 -1.94 1.83
C ASN A 2 21.93 -3.00 0.84
N LEU A 3 23.01 -3.72 1.18
CA LEU A 3 23.57 -4.82 0.38
C LEU A 3 22.49 -5.85 0.00
N THR A 4 21.57 -6.12 0.92
CA THR A 4 20.43 -7.02 0.70
C THR A 4 19.49 -6.49 -0.39
N SER A 5 19.14 -5.20 -0.38
CA SER A 5 18.26 -4.61 -1.39
C SER A 5 18.87 -4.68 -2.79
N ARG A 6 20.18 -4.45 -2.91
CA ARG A 6 20.88 -4.51 -4.21
C ARG A 6 20.89 -5.93 -4.78
N ALA A 7 21.19 -6.93 -3.94
CA ALA A 7 21.17 -8.33 -4.35
C ALA A 7 19.77 -8.76 -4.81
N LEU A 8 18.71 -8.33 -4.11
CA LEU A 8 17.34 -8.60 -4.51
C LEU A 8 17.01 -7.95 -5.85
N LEU A 9 17.38 -6.69 -6.08
CA LEU A 9 17.16 -6.02 -7.35
C LEU A 9 17.86 -6.73 -8.52
N ASP A 10 19.09 -7.19 -8.30
CA ASP A 10 19.81 -7.94 -9.32
C ASP A 10 19.18 -9.31 -9.58
N ALA A 11 18.64 -9.98 -8.56
CA ALA A 11 17.86 -11.21 -8.73
C ALA A 11 16.56 -10.94 -9.50
N THR A 12 15.85 -9.85 -9.18
CA THR A 12 14.63 -9.41 -9.86
C THR A 12 14.86 -9.20 -11.34
N LYS A 13 15.94 -8.51 -11.73
CA LYS A 13 16.33 -8.32 -13.15
C LYS A 13 16.65 -9.64 -13.88
N ARG A 14 16.94 -10.71 -13.15
CA ARG A 14 17.22 -12.05 -13.69
C ARG A 14 16.00 -12.97 -13.69
N GLY A 15 14.80 -12.42 -13.48
CA GLY A 15 13.55 -13.15 -13.55
C GLY A 15 13.14 -13.81 -12.23
N LEU A 16 13.40 -13.15 -11.09
CA LEU A 16 12.88 -13.61 -9.80
C LEU A 16 11.36 -13.72 -9.85
N GLN A 17 10.83 -14.93 -9.58
CA GLN A 17 9.39 -15.18 -9.62
C GLN A 17 8.72 -15.12 -8.25
N GLY A 18 9.47 -15.33 -7.17
CA GLY A 18 8.94 -15.36 -5.81
C GLY A 18 9.87 -14.66 -4.84
N LEU A 19 9.32 -13.78 -4.02
CA LEU A 19 10.01 -13.10 -2.93
C LEU A 19 9.23 -13.27 -1.63
N TYR A 20 9.91 -13.76 -0.60
CA TYR A 20 9.39 -13.84 0.76
C TYR A 20 10.30 -13.05 1.70
N LEU A 21 9.72 -12.11 2.43
CA LEU A 21 10.42 -11.29 3.42
C LEU A 21 9.99 -11.72 4.83
N ALA A 22 10.97 -12.01 5.71
CA ALA A 22 10.66 -12.27 7.11
C ALA A 22 10.26 -10.99 7.85
N ASP A 23 11.03 -9.92 7.68
CA ASP A 23 10.72 -8.58 8.20
C ASP A 23 10.84 -7.55 7.07
N GLY A 24 9.71 -7.21 6.46
CA GLY A 24 9.62 -6.23 5.39
C GLY A 24 9.92 -4.80 5.85
N ARG A 25 9.85 -4.49 7.15
CA ARG A 25 10.13 -3.15 7.68
C ARG A 25 11.60 -2.74 7.52
N MET A 26 12.48 -3.72 7.29
CA MET A 26 13.90 -3.45 7.01
C MET A 26 14.14 -2.86 5.61
N PHE A 27 13.13 -2.86 4.74
CA PHE A 27 13.24 -2.34 3.39
C PHE A 27 12.65 -0.94 3.31
N ALA A 28 13.42 -0.02 2.73
CA ALA A 28 12.91 1.30 2.40
C ALA A 28 11.81 1.18 1.33
N SER A 29 10.81 2.07 1.40
CA SER A 29 9.73 2.15 0.40
C SER A 29 10.27 2.19 -1.03
N SER A 30 11.31 2.99 -1.29
CA SER A 30 11.98 3.11 -2.60
C SER A 30 12.59 1.79 -3.10
N ASP A 31 13.10 0.95 -2.20
CA ASP A 31 13.70 -0.33 -2.56
C ASP A 31 12.60 -1.32 -2.98
N ILE A 32 11.47 -1.35 -2.24
CA ILE A 32 10.32 -2.17 -2.59
C ILE A 32 9.71 -1.73 -3.91
N GLN A 33 9.52 -0.41 -4.11
CA GLN A 33 9.07 0.13 -5.39
C GLN A 33 9.98 -0.33 -6.54
N SER A 34 11.30 -0.21 -6.37
CA SER A 34 12.25 -0.66 -7.39
C SER A 34 12.12 -2.16 -7.71
N ILE A 35 11.86 -3.00 -6.71
CA ILE A 35 11.62 -4.44 -6.91
C ILE A 35 10.34 -4.68 -7.72
N LEU A 36 9.24 -4.01 -7.37
CA LEU A 36 7.95 -4.17 -8.04
C LEU A 36 7.95 -3.59 -9.47
N HIS A 37 8.68 -2.50 -9.68
CA HIS A 37 8.84 -1.88 -10.99
C HIS A 37 9.71 -2.74 -11.92
N LEU A 38 10.81 -3.32 -11.43
CA LEU A 38 11.72 -4.12 -12.26
C LEU A 38 11.31 -5.59 -12.37
N GLY A 39 10.43 -6.07 -11.48
CA GLY A 39 10.05 -7.47 -11.35
C GLY A 39 9.02 -7.95 -12.36
N LYS A 40 9.33 -7.86 -13.65
CA LYS A 40 8.43 -8.31 -14.73
C LYS A 40 7.96 -9.77 -14.56
N ASP A 41 8.86 -10.63 -14.10
CA ASP A 41 8.57 -12.06 -13.89
C ASP A 41 8.09 -12.38 -12.47
N LEU A 42 7.94 -11.37 -11.60
CA LEU A 42 7.57 -11.56 -10.21
C LEU A 42 6.09 -11.95 -10.11
N ARG A 43 5.84 -13.14 -9.54
CA ARG A 43 4.51 -13.74 -9.39
C ARG A 43 4.02 -13.71 -7.95
N SER A 44 4.93 -13.80 -6.98
CA SER A 44 4.58 -13.79 -5.56
C SER A 44 5.49 -12.84 -4.81
N PHE A 45 4.89 -11.89 -4.11
CA PHE A 45 5.54 -11.06 -3.10
C PHE A 45 4.80 -11.25 -1.77
N LYS A 46 5.46 -11.90 -0.82
CA LYS A 46 4.92 -12.22 0.51
C LYS A 46 5.82 -11.65 1.59
N SER A 47 5.23 -11.35 2.73
CA SER A 47 5.99 -11.01 3.92
C SER A 47 5.32 -11.59 5.16
N PHE A 48 6.09 -11.89 6.20
CA PHE A 48 5.52 -12.13 7.53
C PHE A 48 5.19 -10.81 8.22
N ILE A 49 6.10 -9.83 8.17
CA ILE A 49 5.82 -8.44 8.55
C ILE A 49 5.85 -7.59 7.29
N SER A 50 4.71 -7.14 6.79
CA SER A 50 4.64 -6.49 5.47
C SER A 50 5.43 -5.17 5.43
N PRO A 51 6.19 -4.94 4.34
CA PRO A 51 6.90 -3.68 4.16
C PRO A 51 5.91 -2.54 3.93
N THR A 52 6.29 -1.33 4.34
CA THR A 52 5.48 -0.13 4.07
C THR A 52 6.03 0.62 2.85
N VAL A 53 5.19 0.77 1.83
CA VAL A 53 5.44 1.59 0.65
C VAL A 53 4.69 2.91 0.82
N MET A 54 5.37 4.04 0.71
CA MET A 54 4.72 5.35 0.80
C MET A 54 3.86 5.59 -0.44
N ALA A 55 2.66 6.13 -0.25
CA ALA A 55 1.75 6.46 -1.34
C ALA A 55 2.39 7.36 -2.40
N THR A 56 3.24 8.30 -1.96
CA THR A 56 4.04 9.14 -2.87
C THR A 56 4.89 8.30 -3.82
N ASP A 57 5.52 7.23 -3.33
CA ASP A 57 6.37 6.36 -4.14
C ASP A 57 5.53 5.45 -5.05
N VAL A 58 4.34 5.04 -4.60
CA VAL A 58 3.38 4.26 -5.39
C VAL A 58 2.89 5.02 -6.63
N VAL A 59 2.71 6.34 -6.52
CA VAL A 59 2.24 7.18 -7.63
C VAL A 59 3.35 7.49 -8.64
N LEU A 60 4.62 7.49 -8.22
CA LEU A 60 5.75 7.86 -9.07
C LEU A 60 6.10 6.80 -10.14
N ALA A 61 5.76 5.53 -9.92
CA ALA A 61 6.11 4.45 -10.83
C ALA A 61 5.03 3.38 -10.90
N GLN A 62 4.59 3.09 -12.13
CA GLN A 62 3.69 1.97 -12.40
C GLN A 62 4.42 0.65 -12.19
N TRP A 63 3.75 -0.31 -11.55
CA TRP A 63 4.29 -1.66 -11.36
C TRP A 63 4.10 -2.49 -12.63
N ILE A 64 5.17 -3.17 -13.04
CA ILE A 64 5.24 -3.93 -14.31
C ILE A 64 5.01 -5.43 -14.07
N CYS A 65 4.80 -5.86 -12.83
CA CYS A 65 4.53 -7.24 -12.45
C CYS A 65 3.11 -7.70 -12.79
N GLU A 66 2.77 -7.72 -14.08
CA GLU A 66 1.43 -8.09 -14.61
C GLU A 66 1.00 -9.51 -14.22
N TRP A 67 1.96 -10.40 -13.96
CA TRP A 67 1.74 -11.81 -13.63
C TRP A 67 1.69 -12.09 -12.12
N MET A 68 1.64 -11.04 -11.30
CA MET A 68 1.58 -11.18 -9.85
C MET A 68 0.25 -11.79 -9.41
N THR A 69 0.33 -12.93 -8.72
CA THR A 69 -0.83 -13.64 -8.17
C THR A 69 -0.97 -13.45 -6.67
N VAL A 70 0.15 -13.25 -5.97
CA VAL A 70 0.15 -13.02 -4.52
C VAL A 70 0.91 -11.75 -4.20
N PHE A 71 0.24 -10.83 -3.52
CA PHE A 71 0.82 -9.54 -3.17
C PHE A 71 0.42 -9.12 -1.75
N SER A 72 1.42 -8.85 -0.91
CA SER A 72 1.26 -8.39 0.46
C SER A 72 2.24 -7.27 0.76
N ILE A 73 1.70 -6.06 0.93
CA ILE A 73 2.43 -4.85 1.34
C ILE A 73 1.51 -4.00 2.22
N HIS A 74 2.09 -3.00 2.86
CA HIS A 74 1.36 -1.89 3.42
C HIS A 74 1.57 -0.65 2.56
N ILE A 75 0.52 0.11 2.28
CA ILE A 75 0.66 1.45 1.72
C ILE A 75 0.55 2.42 2.89
N GLY A 76 1.53 3.31 3.07
CA GLY A 76 1.56 4.31 4.13
C GLY A 76 1.62 5.73 3.58
N GLY A 77 1.57 6.74 4.44
CA GLY A 77 1.74 8.14 4.05
C GLY A 77 0.59 8.72 3.20
N THR A 78 -0.58 8.08 3.18
CA THR A 78 -1.77 8.68 2.57
C THR A 78 -2.33 9.74 3.52
N PRO A 79 -2.38 11.03 3.14
CA PRO A 79 -3.01 12.04 3.97
C PRO A 79 -4.50 11.70 4.11
N ARG A 80 -5.04 11.79 5.33
CA ARG A 80 -6.47 11.55 5.51
C ARG A 80 -7.27 12.74 4.96
N PRO A 81 -8.33 12.52 4.17
CA PRO A 81 -9.16 13.61 3.65
C PRO A 81 -9.96 14.35 4.74
N ASP A 82 -10.17 13.74 5.91
CA ASP A 82 -10.83 14.38 7.07
C ASP A 82 -9.91 15.36 7.82
N SER A 83 -8.58 15.26 7.64
CA SER A 83 -7.62 16.17 8.26
C SER A 83 -7.64 17.59 7.67
N GLU A 84 -8.20 17.76 6.46
CA GLU A 84 -8.33 19.08 5.83
C GLU A 84 -9.62 19.83 6.25
N ARG A 85 -10.50 19.23 7.06
CA ARG A 85 -11.86 19.77 7.29
C ARG A 85 -12.29 20.03 8.73
N ASN A 86 -11.38 20.00 9.71
CA ASN A 86 -11.66 20.61 11.01
C ASN A 86 -10.99 21.98 11.11
N TYR A 87 -11.43 22.92 10.27
CA TYR A 87 -11.45 24.32 10.70
C TYR A 87 -12.54 24.42 11.76
N ASN A 88 -12.23 24.03 12.99
CA ASN A 88 -12.98 24.57 14.11
C ASN A 88 -12.67 26.08 14.08
N LEU A 89 -13.56 26.84 13.43
CA LEU A 89 -13.76 28.22 13.82
C LEU A 89 -14.09 28.13 15.31
N ASP A 90 -13.15 28.50 16.16
CA ASP A 90 -13.51 28.87 17.51
C ASP A 90 -14.56 30.00 17.43
N GLU A 91 -15.31 30.24 18.50
CA GLU A 91 -16.33 31.31 18.52
C GLU A 91 -15.73 32.70 18.24
N THR A 92 -14.40 32.82 18.20
CA THR A 92 -13.62 34.00 17.85
C THR A 92 -13.28 34.14 16.37
N GLY A 93 -13.47 33.11 15.55
CA GLY A 93 -13.14 33.13 14.12
C GLY A 93 -11.64 33.10 13.82
N GLU A 94 -10.81 32.73 14.78
CA GLU A 94 -9.38 32.55 14.60
C GLU A 94 -9.08 31.10 14.16
N GLN A 95 -8.11 30.93 13.25
CA GLN A 95 -7.70 29.61 12.80
C GLN A 95 -6.95 28.91 13.94
N GLY A 96 -7.66 28.07 14.70
CA GLY A 96 -7.05 27.17 15.68
C GLY A 96 -5.96 26.31 15.04
N GLN A 97 -4.84 26.13 15.75
CA GLN A 97 -3.69 25.38 15.26
C GLN A 97 -4.11 23.92 14.99
N VAL A 98 -4.05 23.49 13.73
CA VAL A 98 -4.34 22.09 13.34
C VAL A 98 -3.32 21.19 14.03
N TYR A 99 -3.76 20.42 15.02
CA TYR A 99 -2.90 19.43 15.68
C TYR A 99 -2.70 18.25 14.74
N TYR A 100 -1.59 18.28 14.01
CA TYR A 100 -1.08 17.11 13.29
C TYR A 100 -0.58 16.11 14.33
N ASP A 101 -1.33 15.05 14.56
CA ASP A 101 -0.82 13.85 15.22
C ASP A 101 -0.28 12.88 14.15
N PRO A 102 1.03 12.87 13.89
CA PRO A 102 1.62 11.96 12.92
C PRO A 102 1.43 10.48 13.29
N LEU A 103 1.15 10.13 14.55
CA LEU A 103 0.90 8.76 14.99
C LEU A 103 -0.56 8.33 14.78
N PHE A 104 -1.50 9.27 14.79
CA PHE A 104 -2.93 8.97 14.58
C PHE A 104 -3.31 9.01 13.09
N GLN A 105 -2.69 9.90 12.32
CA GLN A 105 -2.91 10.01 10.88
C GLN A 105 -2.29 8.87 10.08
N THR A 106 -1.20 8.25 10.57
CA THR A 106 -0.72 7.01 9.97
C THR A 106 -1.80 5.94 9.97
N ASN A 107 -2.75 5.97 10.93
CA ASN A 107 -3.58 4.81 11.27
C ASN A 107 -4.97 4.71 10.61
N CYS A 108 -5.34 5.60 9.68
CA CYS A 108 -6.47 5.32 8.78
C CYS A 108 -6.07 5.58 7.33
N LEU A 109 -5.97 4.48 6.59
CA LEU A 109 -5.93 4.49 5.15
C LEU A 109 -7.37 4.52 4.65
N GLU A 110 -7.83 5.67 4.16
CA GLU A 110 -8.88 5.65 3.13
C GLU A 110 -8.17 5.43 1.81
N LEU A 111 -8.22 4.19 1.32
CA LEU A 111 -7.68 3.84 0.01
C LEU A 111 -8.54 4.49 -1.09
N SER A 112 -8.25 5.76 -1.37
CA SER A 112 -8.79 6.48 -2.50
C SER A 112 -8.03 6.12 -3.80
N ARG A 113 -8.63 6.43 -4.95
CA ARG A 113 -7.95 6.33 -6.25
C ARG A 113 -6.67 7.16 -6.28
N ALA A 114 -6.75 8.39 -5.77
CA ALA A 114 -5.62 9.32 -5.66
C ALA A 114 -4.54 8.86 -4.67
N SER A 115 -4.86 7.98 -3.72
CA SER A 115 -3.94 7.50 -2.69
C SER A 115 -3.11 6.27 -3.08
N GLY A 116 -3.21 5.82 -4.34
CA GLY A 116 -2.38 4.73 -4.88
C GLY A 116 -3.14 3.44 -5.22
N LEU A 117 -4.46 3.38 -5.03
CA LEU A 117 -5.25 2.22 -5.46
C LEU A 117 -5.23 2.06 -7.00
N GLU A 118 -5.13 3.16 -7.75
CA GLU A 118 -4.95 3.11 -9.23
C GLU A 118 -3.60 2.53 -9.63
N SER A 119 -2.55 2.66 -8.82
CA SER A 119 -1.27 2.02 -9.13
C SER A 119 -1.33 0.49 -9.06
N LEU A 120 -2.35 -0.07 -8.39
CA LEU A 120 -2.63 -1.51 -8.38
C LEU A 120 -3.29 -1.97 -9.69
N GLU A 121 -3.69 -1.06 -10.58
CA GLU A 121 -4.45 -1.38 -11.80
C GLU A 121 -3.70 -2.35 -12.72
N GLY A 122 -2.36 -2.34 -12.70
CA GLY A 122 -1.53 -3.28 -13.47
C GLY A 122 -1.59 -4.72 -12.97
N LEU A 123 -2.05 -4.97 -11.74
CA LEU A 123 -2.09 -6.29 -11.12
C LEU A 123 -3.34 -7.09 -11.54
N THR A 124 -3.51 -7.29 -12.84
CA THR A 124 -4.72 -7.90 -13.43
C THR A 124 -4.92 -9.38 -13.06
N ASN A 125 -3.85 -10.07 -12.65
CA ASN A 125 -3.85 -11.48 -12.30
C ASN A 125 -3.81 -11.74 -10.77
N ILE A 126 -4.05 -10.72 -9.96
CA ILE A 126 -3.98 -10.85 -8.51
C ILE A 126 -5.08 -11.77 -7.97
N GLN A 127 -4.66 -12.82 -7.25
CA GLN A 127 -5.58 -13.78 -6.63
C GLN A 127 -5.72 -13.56 -5.14
N PHE A 128 -4.66 -13.04 -4.51
CA PHE A 128 -4.61 -12.72 -3.10
C PHE A 128 -4.06 -11.32 -2.91
N LEU A 129 -4.89 -10.46 -2.32
CA LEU A 129 -4.51 -9.11 -1.92
C LEU A 129 -4.75 -8.98 -0.41
N ASP A 130 -3.66 -8.79 0.32
CA ASP A 130 -3.72 -8.53 1.75
C ASP A 130 -3.42 -7.06 2.03
N VAL A 131 -4.44 -6.37 2.54
CA VAL A 131 -4.36 -4.99 3.03
C VAL A 131 -4.60 -4.95 4.54
N SER A 132 -4.51 -6.09 5.22
CA SER A 132 -4.67 -6.22 6.66
C SER A 132 -3.54 -5.53 7.39
N PHE A 133 -3.84 -4.64 8.32
CA PHE A 133 -2.85 -4.07 9.22
C PHE A 133 -3.22 -4.40 10.66
N ILE A 134 -2.21 -4.78 11.45
CA ILE A 134 -2.35 -5.21 12.86
C ILE A 134 -2.73 -4.02 13.79
N PHE A 135 -2.58 -2.78 13.32
CA PHE A 135 -2.78 -1.55 14.12
C PHE A 135 -3.63 -0.46 13.43
N MET A 136 -4.40 -0.77 12.38
CA MET A 136 -5.21 0.25 11.69
C MET A 136 -6.64 -0.19 11.44
N ALA A 137 -7.57 0.71 11.74
CA ALA A 137 -8.95 0.60 11.25
C ALA A 137 -8.96 1.13 9.81
N HIS A 138 -8.76 0.24 8.84
CA HIS A 138 -8.94 0.59 7.43
C HIS A 138 -10.43 0.74 7.12
N ARG A 139 -10.80 1.86 6.51
CA ARG A 139 -12.10 2.02 5.87
C ARG A 139 -11.86 2.05 4.38
N ILE A 140 -12.22 0.96 3.71
CA ILE A 140 -12.30 0.94 2.26
C ILE A 140 -13.75 1.26 1.92
N GLY A 141 -13.96 2.41 1.27
CA GLY A 141 -15.29 2.82 0.84
C GLY A 141 -15.94 1.76 -0.05
N GLU A 142 -17.27 1.65 0.01
CA GLU A 142 -18.03 0.69 -0.80
C GLU A 142 -17.79 0.89 -2.30
N ASP A 143 -17.65 2.14 -2.75
CA ASP A 143 -17.32 2.49 -4.13
C ASP A 143 -15.95 1.93 -4.57
N LYS A 144 -14.99 1.87 -3.65
CA LYS A 144 -13.66 1.30 -3.87
C LYS A 144 -13.71 -0.22 -3.91
N LEU A 145 -14.46 -0.85 -3.01
CA LEU A 145 -14.71 -2.30 -3.09
C LEU A 145 -15.37 -2.68 -4.42
N ARG A 146 -16.39 -1.92 -4.87
CA ARG A 146 -17.03 -2.11 -6.19
C ARG A 146 -16.07 -1.86 -7.36
N TRP A 147 -15.14 -0.92 -7.23
CA TRP A 147 -14.09 -0.72 -8.23
C TRP A 147 -13.15 -1.92 -8.28
N MET A 148 -12.70 -2.43 -7.12
CA MET A 148 -11.82 -3.60 -7.02
C MET A 148 -12.48 -4.85 -7.60
N ASP A 149 -13.74 -5.12 -7.25
CA ASP A 149 -14.53 -6.24 -7.78
C ASP A 149 -14.63 -6.22 -9.32
N ARG A 150 -14.86 -5.03 -9.89
CA ARG A 150 -14.89 -4.85 -11.36
C ARG A 150 -13.53 -4.95 -12.02
N ARG A 151 -12.42 -4.77 -11.31
CA ARG A 151 -11.08 -4.71 -11.91
C ARG A 151 -10.28 -5.99 -11.72
N PHE A 152 -10.38 -6.61 -10.55
CA PHE A 152 -9.63 -7.81 -10.19
C PHE A 152 -10.51 -9.05 -10.29
N HIS A 153 -10.83 -9.45 -11.52
CA HIS A 153 -11.69 -10.61 -11.78
C HIS A 153 -11.15 -11.94 -11.25
N THR A 154 -9.85 -11.99 -10.94
CA THR A 154 -9.16 -13.17 -10.42
C THR A 154 -8.98 -13.15 -8.90
N LEU A 155 -9.40 -12.08 -8.21
CA LEU A 155 -9.23 -11.92 -6.77
C LEU A 155 -10.14 -12.90 -6.03
N THR A 156 -9.54 -13.88 -5.38
CA THR A 156 -10.24 -14.93 -4.63
C THR A 156 -10.33 -14.63 -3.14
N LEU A 157 -9.29 -13.97 -2.62
CA LEU A 157 -9.17 -13.70 -1.20
C LEU A 157 -8.68 -12.28 -0.99
N PHE A 158 -9.54 -11.52 -0.34
CA PHE A 158 -9.29 -10.16 0.08
C PHE A 158 -9.35 -10.12 1.60
N SER A 159 -8.21 -9.88 2.24
CA SER A 159 -8.14 -9.83 3.70
C SER A 159 -8.15 -8.39 4.19
N VAL A 160 -9.13 -8.08 5.02
CA VAL A 160 -9.20 -6.85 5.83
C VAL A 160 -9.36 -7.28 7.27
N THR A 161 -8.33 -7.08 8.09
CA THR A 161 -8.48 -7.32 9.53
C THR A 161 -9.23 -6.14 10.14
N GLN A 162 -10.46 -6.37 10.58
CA GLN A 162 -11.15 -5.42 11.45
C GLN A 162 -10.56 -5.52 12.85
N VAL A 163 -9.98 -4.43 13.34
CA VAL A 163 -9.65 -4.32 14.76
C VAL A 163 -10.98 -4.15 15.52
N GLY A 164 -11.32 -5.12 16.38
CA GLY A 164 -12.53 -5.09 17.20
C GLY A 164 -12.59 -3.82 18.05
N GLN A 165 -13.79 -3.23 18.11
CA GLN A 165 -14.10 -2.05 18.91
C GLN A 165 -13.88 -2.28 20.41
#